data_AF-A0A7V4UG10-F1
#
_entry.id   AF-A0A7V4UG10-F1
#
_cell.length_a   1.000
_cell.length_b   1.000
_cell.length_c   1.000
_cell.angle_alpha   90.00
_cell.angle_beta   90.00
_cell.angle_gamma   90.00
#
_symmetry.space_group_name_H-M   'P 1'
#
loop_
_entity.id
_entity.type
_entity.pdbx_description
1 polymer ?
#
loop_
_entity_poly.entity_id
_entity_poly.type
_entity_poly.pdbx_seq_one_letter_code
_entity_poly.pdbx_strand_id
1 'polypeptide(L)'
;MCPRISVSRSVFLVGLCAGALACGAEATDPYPDSGNGNGNGSDKGPSPSAGASSTPGGVNVGGSPASNPASGGSAGAGAGGSSAAGSAPVGGGGSGGAASGGATGCTPQVGAATDLMIADVDTTMSNAINMPRVGYWYTFAAPGATVTPAPDPSGATPFTVQTSGGANSTAYYAGLTGSGGAYVGLGFALNDGGKGMVCTYDVSAYTGISFYYKSTHPMRVAVATTATTAAPRGSCVEECDNHHGKKATTPAAEWTQFSAKWTELTQDFGTLSPFDKTQVLQIQFQIEGVWNATAGVTDPIVGDYELAVDEITFTTN
;
A
#
# COMPACT_ATOMS: atom_id res chain seq x y z
N MET A 1 -54.59 -14.78 43.14
CA MET A 1 -53.59 -15.71 42.56
C MET A 1 -52.43 -14.88 42.03
N CYS A 2 -51.24 -15.05 42.59
CA CYS A 2 -50.06 -14.22 42.30
C CYS A 2 -48.99 -15.15 41.71
N PRO A 3 -48.49 -14.95 40.47
CA PRO A 3 -47.47 -15.84 39.93
C PRO A 3 -46.08 -15.44 40.42
N ARG A 4 -45.34 -16.43 40.93
CA ARG A 4 -43.92 -16.34 41.27
C ARG A 4 -43.08 -16.30 39.98
N ILE A 5 -42.25 -15.28 39.83
CA ILE A 5 -41.19 -15.23 38.82
C ILE A 5 -39.93 -15.83 39.45
N SER A 6 -39.44 -16.92 38.85
CA SER A 6 -38.19 -17.58 39.21
C SER A 6 -37.04 -16.90 38.48
N VAL A 7 -36.03 -16.44 39.22
CA VAL A 7 -34.80 -15.85 38.65
C VAL A 7 -33.71 -16.92 38.69
N SER A 8 -33.34 -17.44 37.51
CA SER A 8 -32.19 -18.34 37.34
C SER A 8 -30.91 -17.51 37.28
N ARG A 9 -29.99 -17.74 38.22
CA ARG A 9 -28.64 -17.15 38.23
C ARG A 9 -27.72 -18.04 37.39
N SER A 10 -27.35 -17.59 36.20
CA SER A 10 -26.23 -18.16 35.45
C SER A 10 -24.93 -17.49 35.87
N VAL A 11 -24.02 -18.27 36.46
CA VAL A 11 -22.65 -17.89 36.80
C VAL A 11 -21.84 -17.92 35.50
N PHE A 12 -21.34 -16.77 35.04
CA PHE A 12 -20.38 -16.69 33.95
C PHE A 12 -18.97 -16.83 34.50
N LEU A 13 -18.29 -17.91 34.09
CA LEU A 13 -16.88 -18.16 34.34
C LEU A 13 -16.07 -17.35 33.33
N VAL A 14 -15.32 -16.34 33.79
CA VAL A 14 -14.41 -15.55 32.97
C VAL A 14 -13.10 -16.34 32.82
N GLY A 15 -12.93 -16.98 31.66
CA GLY A 15 -11.66 -17.57 31.25
C GLY A 15 -10.75 -16.51 30.64
N LEU A 16 -9.64 -16.22 31.33
CA LEU A 16 -8.58 -15.33 30.88
C LEU A 16 -7.75 -16.06 29.80
N CYS A 17 -8.00 -15.77 28.52
CA CYS A 17 -7.12 -16.21 27.43
C CYS A 17 -6.08 -15.12 27.12
N ALA A 18 -4.84 -15.37 27.48
CA ALA A 18 -3.69 -14.63 26.97
C ALA A 18 -3.43 -15.06 25.53
N GLY A 19 -3.94 -14.28 24.56
CA GLY A 19 -3.66 -14.47 23.14
C GLY A 19 -2.39 -13.72 22.74
N ALA A 20 -1.40 -14.45 22.24
CA ALA A 20 -0.24 -13.89 21.58
C ALA A 20 -0.68 -13.14 20.31
N LEU A 21 -0.21 -11.89 20.14
CA LEU A 21 -0.35 -11.15 18.89
C LEU A 21 0.39 -11.92 17.79
N ALA A 22 -0.34 -12.43 16.80
CA ALA A 22 0.24 -12.93 15.57
C ALA A 22 0.31 -11.76 14.58
N CYS A 23 1.52 -11.45 14.09
CA CYS A 23 1.72 -10.56 12.94
C CYS A 23 0.92 -11.11 11.74
N GLY A 24 -0.03 -10.34 11.23
CA GLY A 24 -0.60 -10.57 9.92
C GLY A 24 0.48 -10.41 8.86
N ALA A 25 0.52 -11.34 7.90
CA ALA A 25 1.45 -11.30 6.78
C ALA A 25 1.28 -9.99 5.99
N GLU A 26 2.39 -9.29 5.79
CA GLU A 26 2.49 -8.03 5.06
C GLU A 26 1.98 -8.20 3.64
N ALA A 27 1.11 -7.28 3.22
CA ALA A 27 0.82 -7.08 1.82
C ALA A 27 2.13 -6.69 1.14
N THR A 28 2.73 -7.56 0.32
CA THR A 28 3.77 -7.08 -0.59
C THR A 28 3.08 -6.09 -1.53
N ASP A 29 3.32 -4.80 -1.31
CA ASP A 29 2.91 -3.73 -2.20
C ASP A 29 3.26 -4.15 -3.64
N PRO A 30 2.34 -4.02 -4.61
CA PRO A 30 2.56 -4.51 -5.96
C PRO A 30 3.73 -3.83 -6.67
N TYR A 31 4.41 -2.85 -6.09
CA TYR A 31 5.57 -2.28 -6.73
C TYR A 31 6.75 -3.26 -6.76
N PRO A 32 7.19 -3.74 -7.94
CA PRO A 32 8.31 -4.64 -8.03
C PRO A 32 9.56 -3.86 -7.65
N ASP A 33 10.31 -4.39 -6.70
CA ASP A 33 11.71 -4.04 -6.55
C ASP A 33 12.41 -4.44 -7.87
N SER A 34 12.52 -3.49 -8.80
CA SER A 34 13.19 -3.73 -10.07
C SER A 34 14.69 -3.82 -9.78
N GLY A 35 15.12 -5.05 -9.48
CA GLY A 35 16.51 -5.40 -9.26
C GLY A 35 17.41 -4.78 -10.33
N ASN A 36 18.39 -4.02 -9.86
CA ASN A 36 19.34 -3.24 -10.65
C ASN A 36 20.19 -4.13 -11.57
N GLY A 37 19.70 -4.40 -12.77
CA GLY A 37 20.42 -5.09 -13.84
C GLY A 37 21.28 -4.12 -14.64
N ASN A 38 22.48 -3.82 -14.14
CA ASN A 38 23.46 -3.01 -14.85
C ASN A 38 24.13 -3.85 -15.96
N GLY A 39 23.54 -3.89 -17.15
CA GLY A 39 24.06 -4.59 -18.33
C GLY A 39 24.46 -3.62 -19.44
N ASN A 40 25.70 -3.13 -19.37
CA ASN A 40 26.35 -2.39 -20.46
C ASN A 40 26.84 -3.41 -21.50
N GLY A 41 26.34 -3.35 -22.73
CA GLY A 41 26.70 -4.32 -23.77
C GLY A 41 26.24 -3.91 -25.16
N SER A 42 27.00 -3.01 -25.78
CA SER A 42 27.02 -2.78 -27.23
C SER A 42 27.49 -4.06 -27.93
N ASP A 43 26.78 -4.55 -28.94
CA ASP A 43 27.33 -4.74 -30.30
C ASP A 43 26.39 -5.48 -31.27
N LYS A 44 26.66 -5.20 -32.54
CA LYS A 44 25.87 -5.39 -33.77
C LYS A 44 25.65 -6.86 -34.17
N GLY A 45 24.53 -7.12 -34.86
CA GLY A 45 24.37 -8.30 -35.75
C GLY A 45 25.33 -8.28 -36.95
N PRO A 46 25.34 -9.29 -37.86
CA PRO A 46 24.15 -10.01 -38.35
C PRO A 46 24.26 -11.55 -38.50
N SER A 47 23.11 -12.16 -38.78
CA SER A 47 22.81 -13.54 -39.24
C SER A 47 23.41 -13.88 -40.62
N PRO A 48 23.27 -15.09 -41.25
CA PRO A 48 23.08 -16.49 -40.78
C PRO A 48 24.11 -17.47 -41.41
N SER A 49 24.21 -18.72 -40.91
CA SER A 49 24.65 -19.86 -41.74
C SER A 49 24.16 -21.21 -41.20
N ALA A 50 23.87 -22.10 -42.15
CA ALA A 50 23.19 -23.38 -42.00
C ALA A 50 24.15 -24.56 -41.73
N GLY A 51 23.58 -25.65 -41.19
CA GLY A 51 23.80 -26.99 -41.74
C GLY A 51 24.53 -28.03 -40.88
N ALA A 52 23.84 -29.17 -40.71
CA ALA A 52 24.37 -30.56 -40.62
C ALA A 52 25.13 -30.93 -39.32
N SER A 53 25.22 -32.18 -38.84
CA SER A 53 24.71 -33.52 -39.18
C SER A 53 25.37 -34.47 -38.15
N SER A 54 24.61 -35.45 -37.62
CA SER A 54 24.98 -36.82 -37.15
C SER A 54 26.33 -37.05 -36.41
N THR A 55 26.42 -37.75 -35.26
CA THR A 55 26.27 -39.22 -35.03
C THR A 55 26.77 -39.51 -33.59
N PRO A 56 26.35 -40.60 -32.91
CA PRO A 56 26.52 -40.81 -31.48
C PRO A 56 27.68 -41.75 -31.09
N GLY A 57 28.06 -41.74 -29.80
CA GLY A 57 28.78 -42.84 -29.15
C GLY A 57 29.83 -42.40 -28.14
N GLY A 58 29.81 -42.98 -26.93
CA GLY A 58 30.92 -42.88 -25.98
C GLY A 58 30.50 -43.10 -24.53
N VAL A 59 30.84 -44.27 -24.00
CA VAL A 59 30.45 -44.83 -22.70
C VAL A 59 31.56 -44.64 -21.66
N ASN A 60 31.16 -44.52 -20.38
CA ASN A 60 31.90 -44.78 -19.13
C ASN A 60 33.06 -43.83 -18.74
N VAL A 61 33.09 -43.40 -17.47
CA VAL A 61 33.79 -44.03 -16.32
C VAL A 61 33.41 -43.27 -15.04
N GLY A 62 33.19 -44.00 -13.95
CA GLY A 62 32.69 -43.50 -12.67
C GLY A 62 33.70 -42.75 -11.79
N GLY A 63 33.15 -42.14 -10.74
CA GLY A 63 33.86 -41.57 -9.61
C GLY A 63 32.94 -41.48 -8.39
N SER A 64 33.31 -42.22 -7.34
CA SER A 64 32.65 -42.36 -6.03
C SER A 64 32.58 -41.07 -5.20
N PRO A 65 31.79 -41.05 -4.10
CA PRO A 65 31.39 -39.83 -3.39
C PRO A 65 32.41 -39.43 -2.32
N ALA A 66 32.57 -38.11 -2.12
CA ALA A 66 33.27 -37.57 -0.97
C ALA A 66 32.25 -36.89 -0.03
N SER A 67 31.98 -37.59 1.07
CA SER A 67 31.36 -37.07 2.29
C SER A 67 32.29 -36.06 2.97
N ASN A 68 31.76 -34.91 3.36
CA ASN A 68 32.38 -34.06 4.38
C ASN A 68 31.39 -33.75 5.52
N PRO A 69 31.85 -33.76 6.78
CA PRO A 69 31.00 -33.86 7.96
C PRO A 69 30.45 -32.52 8.46
N ALA A 70 29.31 -32.62 9.13
CA ALA A 70 28.73 -31.56 9.95
C ALA A 70 29.53 -31.37 11.26
N SER A 71 29.80 -30.11 11.59
CA SER A 71 30.08 -29.60 12.94
C SER A 71 29.23 -28.34 13.07
N GLY A 72 28.44 -28.08 14.11
CA GLY A 72 28.57 -28.47 15.51
C GLY A 72 28.79 -27.17 16.30
N GLY A 73 27.71 -26.53 16.76
CA GLY A 73 27.81 -25.30 17.55
C GLY A 73 26.45 -24.80 18.03
N SER A 74 26.02 -25.31 19.19
CA SER A 74 24.90 -24.76 19.97
C SER A 74 25.39 -24.35 21.36
N ALA A 75 24.75 -23.29 21.87
CA ALA A 75 24.47 -22.94 23.27
C ALA A 75 25.25 -21.80 23.93
N GLY A 76 24.46 -20.92 24.58
CA GLY A 76 24.83 -20.07 25.73
C GLY A 76 24.70 -18.57 25.47
N ALA A 77 23.52 -17.93 25.58
CA ALA A 77 22.80 -17.52 26.80
C ALA A 77 23.53 -16.47 27.67
N GLY A 78 22.88 -15.32 27.89
CA GLY A 78 22.85 -14.70 29.22
C GLY A 78 23.20 -13.21 29.37
N ALA A 79 22.14 -12.41 29.48
CA ALA A 79 21.91 -11.37 30.51
C ALA A 79 22.63 -10.00 30.47
N GLY A 80 21.79 -8.95 30.53
CA GLY A 80 21.77 -8.03 31.68
C GLY A 80 22.27 -6.61 31.45
N GLY A 81 21.36 -5.63 31.50
CA GLY A 81 21.72 -4.21 31.60
C GLY A 81 20.50 -3.30 31.69
N SER A 82 20.02 -3.05 32.91
CA SER A 82 18.93 -2.13 33.21
C SER A 82 19.42 -0.73 33.58
N SER A 83 18.64 0.27 33.18
CA SER A 83 18.38 1.59 33.80
C SER A 83 19.48 2.65 33.93
N ALA A 84 19.23 3.82 33.34
CA ALA A 84 19.41 5.12 34.00
C ALA A 84 18.54 6.20 33.34
N ALA A 85 17.72 6.86 34.17
CA ALA A 85 16.98 8.08 33.88
C ALA A 85 17.92 9.30 33.94
N GLY A 86 17.62 10.36 33.17
CA GLY A 86 18.28 11.65 33.38
C GLY A 86 18.07 12.70 32.28
N SER A 87 17.20 13.67 32.60
CA SER A 87 17.32 15.10 32.27
C SER A 87 17.02 15.58 30.83
N ALA A 88 15.96 16.39 30.75
CA ALA A 88 15.69 17.30 29.64
C ALA A 88 16.72 18.46 29.57
N PRO A 89 17.00 18.96 28.36
CA PRO A 89 17.29 20.36 28.16
C PRO A 89 16.30 21.05 27.21
N VAL A 90 16.18 22.34 27.49
CA VAL A 90 15.35 23.37 26.87
C VAL A 90 15.94 23.79 25.51
N GLY A 91 15.07 24.01 24.53
CA GLY A 91 15.18 25.08 23.53
C GLY A 91 16.25 24.95 22.44
N GLY A 92 15.80 24.63 21.22
CA GLY A 92 16.56 24.86 20.00
C GLY A 92 15.66 24.72 18.78
N GLY A 93 15.17 25.84 18.25
CA GLY A 93 14.50 25.90 16.96
C GLY A 93 15.51 25.57 15.86
N GLY A 94 15.61 24.29 15.52
CA GLY A 94 16.32 23.81 14.34
C GLY A 94 15.33 23.71 13.19
N SER A 95 15.54 24.51 12.15
CA SER A 95 14.98 24.26 10.82
C SER A 95 15.27 22.81 10.44
N GLY A 96 14.22 21.99 10.39
CA GLY A 96 14.31 20.55 10.12
C GLY A 96 15.08 20.29 8.84
N GLY A 97 16.24 19.64 8.99
CA GLY A 97 16.92 19.05 7.86
C GLY A 97 16.02 17.97 7.28
N ALA A 98 15.68 18.10 6.01
CA ALA A 98 14.95 17.08 5.27
C ALA A 98 15.68 15.74 5.44
N ALA A 99 15.01 14.76 6.05
CA ALA A 99 15.51 13.41 6.13
C ALA A 99 15.57 12.84 4.70
N SER A 100 16.72 12.94 4.07
CA SER A 100 16.98 12.45 2.72
C SER A 100 17.25 10.95 2.76
N GLY A 101 16.20 10.16 3.00
CA GLY A 101 16.18 8.73 2.69
C GLY A 101 15.76 8.43 1.25
N GLY A 102 15.66 9.46 0.39
CA GLY A 102 15.19 9.31 -0.98
C GLY A 102 16.10 8.42 -1.81
N ALA A 103 15.50 7.47 -2.53
CA ALA A 103 16.17 6.69 -3.55
C ALA A 103 16.96 7.62 -4.49
N THR A 104 18.25 7.33 -4.67
CA THR A 104 19.15 8.12 -5.52
C THR A 104 18.57 8.24 -6.92
N GLY A 105 18.15 9.44 -7.33
CA GLY A 105 17.63 9.69 -8.69
C GLY A 105 16.20 10.25 -8.76
N CYS A 106 15.52 10.41 -7.63
CA CYS A 106 14.19 11.00 -7.59
C CYS A 106 14.20 12.30 -6.74
N THR A 107 13.54 13.36 -7.21
CA THR A 107 13.54 14.68 -6.56
C THR A 107 12.21 14.92 -5.85
N PRO A 108 12.19 15.22 -4.54
CA PRO A 108 10.99 15.64 -3.84
C PRO A 108 10.28 16.79 -4.57
N GLN A 109 8.96 16.71 -4.69
CA GLN A 109 8.15 17.75 -5.31
C GLN A 109 7.33 18.50 -4.26
N VAL A 110 7.01 19.77 -4.55
CA VAL A 110 6.16 20.60 -3.70
C VAL A 110 4.93 21.01 -4.48
N GLY A 111 3.74 20.74 -3.94
CA GLY A 111 2.49 21.16 -4.56
C GLY A 111 2.26 22.66 -4.38
N ALA A 112 1.90 23.35 -5.46
CA ALA A 112 1.42 24.72 -5.36
C ALA A 112 -0.07 24.74 -4.99
N ALA A 113 -0.53 25.74 -4.24
CA ALA A 113 -1.94 25.90 -3.90
C ALA A 113 -2.87 26.07 -5.13
N THR A 114 -2.31 26.32 -6.31
CA THR A 114 -3.03 26.38 -7.59
C THR A 114 -3.20 25.03 -8.27
N ASP A 115 -2.44 24.02 -7.87
CA ASP A 115 -2.39 22.70 -8.51
C ASP A 115 -3.45 21.79 -7.88
N LEU A 116 -4.71 22.19 -7.94
CA LEU A 116 -5.77 21.54 -7.16
C LEU A 116 -6.14 20.18 -7.72
N MET A 117 -6.20 20.06 -9.05
CA MET A 117 -6.61 18.84 -9.73
C MET A 117 -5.46 17.81 -9.67
N ILE A 118 -5.75 16.62 -9.15
CA ILE A 118 -4.73 15.56 -9.01
C ILE A 118 -4.72 14.67 -10.23
N ALA A 119 -5.87 14.09 -10.53
CA ALA A 119 -6.06 13.12 -11.58
C ALA A 119 -7.55 13.03 -11.90
N ASP A 120 -7.93 13.24 -13.15
CA ASP A 120 -9.31 13.02 -13.57
C ASP A 120 -9.48 11.83 -14.50
N VAL A 121 -8.41 11.15 -14.94
CA VAL A 121 -8.42 10.12 -16.00
C VAL A 121 -9.13 10.52 -17.32
N ASP A 122 -9.85 11.64 -17.33
CA ASP A 122 -10.71 12.16 -18.38
C ASP A 122 -9.91 12.83 -19.49
N THR A 123 -8.75 13.38 -19.16
CA THR A 123 -7.95 14.17 -20.09
C THR A 123 -7.07 13.33 -21.01
N THR A 124 -6.60 12.16 -20.54
CA THR A 124 -5.58 11.38 -21.27
C THR A 124 -6.02 9.97 -21.63
N MET A 125 -7.14 9.47 -21.09
CA MET A 125 -7.51 8.05 -21.12
C MET A 125 -6.35 7.11 -20.76
N SER A 126 -5.38 7.63 -20.00
CA SER A 126 -4.18 6.92 -19.62
C SER A 126 -4.19 6.72 -18.11
N ASN A 127 -3.39 5.77 -17.65
CA ASN A 127 -3.17 5.59 -16.23
C ASN A 127 -2.28 6.70 -15.64
N ALA A 128 -1.72 7.63 -16.42
CA ALA A 128 -0.91 8.71 -15.88
C ALA A 128 -1.75 9.73 -15.10
N ILE A 129 -1.16 10.31 -14.06
CA ILE A 129 -1.74 11.46 -13.34
C ILE A 129 -1.39 12.79 -14.01
N ASN A 130 -2.16 13.83 -13.72
CA ASN A 130 -1.99 15.13 -14.39
C ASN A 130 -0.72 15.85 -13.90
N MET A 131 -0.02 16.51 -14.83
CA MET A 131 1.09 17.40 -14.52
C MET A 131 0.63 18.51 -13.54
N PRO A 132 1.49 18.95 -12.59
CA PRO A 132 2.94 18.74 -12.52
C PRO A 132 3.40 17.46 -11.83
N ARG A 133 2.45 16.60 -11.41
CA ARG A 133 2.76 15.35 -10.73
C ARG A 133 3.20 14.29 -11.71
N VAL A 134 3.98 13.34 -11.22
CA VAL A 134 4.40 12.18 -11.99
C VAL A 134 3.94 10.95 -11.23
N GLY A 135 3.27 10.03 -11.91
CA GLY A 135 2.66 8.87 -11.26
C GLY A 135 1.66 8.19 -12.16
N TYR A 136 1.19 7.03 -11.72
CA TYR A 136 0.18 6.29 -12.43
C TYR A 136 -0.82 5.63 -11.49
N TRP A 137 -2.03 5.41 -12.01
CA TRP A 137 -3.07 4.62 -11.40
C TRP A 137 -2.72 3.15 -11.38
N TYR A 138 -2.95 2.50 -10.25
CA TYR A 138 -2.77 1.06 -10.06
C TYR A 138 -3.90 0.48 -9.21
N THR A 139 -4.11 -0.84 -9.33
CA THR A 139 -4.93 -1.62 -8.39
C THR A 139 -4.03 -2.47 -7.49
N PHE A 140 -4.54 -2.78 -6.30
CA PHE A 140 -3.93 -3.72 -5.37
C PHE A 140 -4.99 -4.58 -4.71
N ALA A 141 -4.58 -5.77 -4.27
CA ALA A 141 -5.49 -6.77 -3.77
C ALA A 141 -4.79 -7.68 -2.76
N ALA A 142 -5.51 -8.06 -1.71
CA ALA A 142 -5.05 -9.09 -0.78
C ALA A 142 -5.00 -10.47 -1.46
N PRO A 143 -4.18 -11.41 -0.94
CA PRO A 143 -4.25 -12.81 -1.35
C PRO A 143 -5.69 -13.35 -1.31
N GLY A 144 -6.10 -14.04 -2.36
CA GLY A 144 -7.44 -14.62 -2.50
C GLY A 144 -8.52 -13.66 -3.01
N ALA A 145 -8.21 -12.38 -3.25
CA ALA A 145 -9.12 -11.48 -3.96
C ALA A 145 -9.02 -11.65 -5.49
N THR A 146 -10.11 -11.34 -6.18
CA THR A 146 -10.14 -11.16 -7.63
C THR A 146 -10.43 -9.69 -7.93
N VAL A 147 -9.59 -9.00 -8.69
CA VAL A 147 -9.80 -7.57 -9.00
C VAL A 147 -9.64 -7.33 -10.50
N THR A 148 -10.52 -6.51 -11.05
CA THR A 148 -10.44 -5.99 -12.42
C THR A 148 -10.50 -4.47 -12.39
N PRO A 149 -9.51 -3.73 -12.95
CA PRO A 149 -8.27 -4.24 -13.57
C PRO A 149 -7.39 -5.02 -12.58
N ALA A 150 -6.74 -6.08 -13.04
CA ALA A 150 -5.84 -6.87 -12.19
C ALA A 150 -4.64 -6.03 -11.75
N PRO A 151 -4.11 -6.23 -10.52
CA PRO A 151 -2.86 -5.60 -10.11
C PRO A 151 -1.74 -5.93 -11.10
N ASP A 152 -1.04 -4.90 -11.54
CA ASP A 152 0.07 -5.03 -12.48
C ASP A 152 1.37 -4.61 -11.82
N PRO A 153 2.02 -5.54 -11.10
CA PRO A 153 3.32 -5.24 -10.54
C PRO A 153 4.33 -4.95 -11.65
N SER A 154 4.29 -5.68 -12.77
CA SER A 154 5.28 -5.54 -13.83
C SER A 154 5.24 -4.23 -14.61
N GLY A 155 4.15 -3.47 -14.52
CA GLY A 155 3.87 -2.34 -15.41
C GLY A 155 3.56 -2.76 -16.87
N ALA A 156 3.38 -4.06 -17.14
CA ALA A 156 3.15 -4.59 -18.49
C ALA A 156 1.68 -4.56 -18.93
N THR A 157 0.75 -4.51 -17.98
CA THR A 157 -0.70 -4.42 -18.19
C THR A 157 -1.25 -3.21 -17.44
N PRO A 158 -1.10 -2.00 -18.00
CA PRO A 158 -1.49 -0.76 -17.34
C PRO A 158 -2.93 -0.78 -16.84
N PHE A 159 -3.15 -0.09 -15.72
CA PHE A 159 -4.49 0.16 -15.20
C PHE A 159 -5.41 0.68 -16.31
N THR A 160 -6.55 0.01 -16.49
CA THR A 160 -7.53 0.38 -17.51
C THR A 160 -8.59 1.27 -16.90
N VAL A 161 -8.65 2.50 -17.40
CA VAL A 161 -9.66 3.50 -17.04
C VAL A 161 -11.04 3.04 -17.50
N GLN A 162 -12.06 3.32 -16.69
CA GLN A 162 -13.46 3.03 -17.05
C GLN A 162 -14.02 4.16 -17.91
N THR A 163 -14.84 3.84 -18.92
CA THR A 163 -15.17 4.76 -20.03
C THR A 163 -16.63 5.19 -20.09
N SER A 164 -17.42 4.93 -19.06
CA SER A 164 -18.83 5.33 -19.06
C SER A 164 -19.39 5.58 -17.67
N GLY A 165 -19.93 6.78 -17.45
CA GLY A 165 -20.70 7.09 -16.24
C GLY A 165 -19.88 7.63 -15.08
N GLY A 166 -18.89 8.47 -15.36
CA GLY A 166 -18.16 9.22 -14.32
C GLY A 166 -19.05 10.23 -13.59
N ALA A 167 -18.51 10.84 -12.54
CA ALA A 167 -19.22 11.80 -11.70
C ALA A 167 -19.50 13.09 -12.47
N ASN A 168 -20.56 13.82 -12.13
CA ASN A 168 -20.88 15.11 -12.77
C ASN A 168 -20.96 15.06 -14.32
N SER A 169 -21.26 13.89 -14.89
CA SER A 169 -21.30 13.64 -16.35
C SER A 169 -19.93 13.65 -17.04
N THR A 170 -18.84 13.42 -16.30
CA THR A 170 -17.54 13.08 -16.88
C THR A 170 -17.63 11.76 -17.66
N ALA A 171 -16.74 11.61 -18.63
CA ALA A 171 -16.76 10.45 -19.51
C ALA A 171 -16.06 9.25 -18.87
N TYR A 172 -15.11 9.49 -17.97
CA TYR A 172 -14.20 8.50 -17.44
C TYR A 172 -14.18 8.51 -15.91
N TYR A 173 -13.71 7.43 -15.31
CA TYR A 173 -13.42 7.36 -13.88
C TYR A 173 -12.41 6.24 -13.58
N ALA A 174 -11.74 6.33 -12.43
CA ALA A 174 -10.90 5.25 -11.94
C ALA A 174 -11.77 4.30 -11.12
N GLY A 175 -11.82 3.03 -11.51
CA GLY A 175 -12.63 2.05 -10.80
C GLY A 175 -12.11 0.63 -10.86
N LEU A 176 -12.62 -0.19 -9.96
CA LEU A 176 -12.40 -1.62 -9.91
C LEU A 176 -13.69 -2.38 -9.58
N THR A 177 -13.71 -3.64 -9.99
CA THR A 177 -14.71 -4.64 -9.57
C THR A 177 -14.04 -5.94 -9.15
N GLY A 178 -14.72 -6.76 -8.37
CA GLY A 178 -14.16 -8.03 -7.94
C GLY A 178 -14.90 -8.73 -6.80
N SER A 179 -14.23 -9.69 -6.17
CA SER A 179 -14.75 -10.43 -5.01
C SER A 179 -13.62 -10.99 -4.12
N GLY A 180 -13.94 -11.27 -2.85
CA GLY A 180 -13.03 -11.92 -1.90
C GLY A 180 -11.86 -11.06 -1.41
N GLY A 181 -10.94 -11.68 -0.65
CA GLY A 181 -9.77 -11.02 -0.07
C GLY A 181 -10.07 -10.19 1.19
N ALA A 182 -9.04 -9.90 1.98
CA ALA A 182 -9.15 -9.08 3.20
C ALA A 182 -9.17 -7.57 2.92
N TYR A 183 -8.60 -7.14 1.79
CA TYR A 183 -8.63 -5.76 1.32
C TYR A 183 -8.44 -5.73 -0.19
N VAL A 184 -8.93 -4.69 -0.83
CA VAL A 184 -8.69 -4.34 -2.22
C VAL A 184 -8.71 -2.83 -2.39
N GLY A 185 -8.13 -2.34 -3.47
CA GLY A 185 -8.21 -0.92 -3.74
C GLY A 185 -7.55 -0.49 -5.03
N LEU A 186 -7.62 0.81 -5.24
CA LEU A 186 -6.94 1.53 -6.31
C LEU A 186 -6.20 2.71 -5.71
N GLY A 187 -5.15 3.17 -6.36
CA GLY A 187 -4.35 4.27 -5.87
C GLY A 187 -3.44 4.85 -6.93
N PHE A 188 -2.70 5.89 -6.54
CA PHE A 188 -1.65 6.50 -7.34
C PHE A 188 -0.55 7.06 -6.44
N ALA A 189 0.68 7.04 -6.95
CA ALA A 189 1.80 7.77 -6.38
C ALA A 189 1.73 9.25 -6.80
N LEU A 190 2.10 10.18 -5.94
CA LEU A 190 2.08 11.62 -6.26
C LEU A 190 3.35 12.11 -6.96
N ASN A 191 4.45 11.37 -6.83
CA ASN A 191 5.75 11.70 -7.39
C ASN A 191 6.56 10.43 -7.65
N ASP A 192 6.18 9.68 -8.67
CA ASP A 192 6.91 8.52 -9.16
C ASP A 192 7.99 8.96 -10.16
N GLY A 193 9.26 8.80 -9.79
CA GLY A 193 10.40 9.06 -10.67
C GLY A 193 10.61 8.00 -11.76
N GLY A 194 9.74 6.97 -11.80
CA GLY A 194 9.85 5.78 -12.61
C GLY A 194 10.76 4.71 -11.98
N LYS A 195 10.66 3.47 -12.49
CA LYS A 195 11.54 2.33 -12.15
C LYS A 195 11.61 1.96 -10.66
N GLY A 196 10.50 1.88 -9.95
CA GLY A 196 10.62 1.49 -8.55
C GLY A 196 10.87 2.67 -7.59
N MET A 197 10.87 3.93 -8.06
CA MET A 197 11.22 5.09 -7.23
C MET A 197 10.04 6.02 -6.96
N VAL A 198 9.39 5.84 -5.81
CA VAL A 198 8.41 6.80 -5.28
C VAL A 198 9.14 7.84 -4.42
N CYS A 199 8.99 9.11 -4.79
CA CYS A 199 9.43 10.26 -4.01
C CYS A 199 8.33 10.84 -3.16
N THR A 200 8.75 11.63 -2.18
CA THR A 200 7.85 12.48 -1.41
C THR A 200 7.29 13.60 -2.28
N TYR A 201 6.05 13.96 -1.97
CA TYR A 201 5.33 15.09 -2.48
C TYR A 201 4.80 15.91 -1.29
N ASP A 202 5.14 17.19 -1.25
CA ASP A 202 4.72 18.09 -0.19
C ASP A 202 3.30 18.64 -0.47
N VAL A 203 2.35 18.20 0.37
CA VAL A 203 0.94 18.61 0.37
C VAL A 203 0.64 19.72 1.39
N SER A 204 1.66 20.39 1.92
CA SER A 204 1.53 21.43 2.96
C SER A 204 0.70 22.64 2.52
N ALA A 205 0.67 22.93 1.22
CA ALA A 205 -0.18 23.96 0.61
C ALA A 205 -1.69 23.65 0.69
N TYR A 206 -2.07 22.41 1.01
CA TYR A 206 -3.46 21.96 1.03
C TYR A 206 -3.94 21.61 2.45
N THR A 207 -5.24 21.54 2.61
CA THR A 207 -5.93 21.23 3.87
C THR A 207 -6.54 19.84 3.90
N GLY A 208 -6.68 19.21 2.74
CA GLY A 208 -7.36 17.93 2.58
C GLY A 208 -7.48 17.52 1.11
N ILE A 209 -8.28 16.49 0.89
CA ILE A 209 -8.67 15.96 -0.42
C ILE A 209 -10.19 15.85 -0.51
N SER A 210 -10.74 16.10 -1.70
CA SER A 210 -12.12 15.86 -2.07
C SER A 210 -12.17 15.04 -3.35
N PHE A 211 -13.17 14.18 -3.47
CA PHE A 211 -13.42 13.36 -4.65
C PHE A 211 -14.88 12.91 -4.66
N TYR A 212 -15.38 12.44 -5.79
CA TYR A 212 -16.62 11.69 -5.88
C TYR A 212 -16.32 10.20 -5.83
N TYR A 213 -17.20 9.44 -5.18
CA TYR A 213 -17.09 7.99 -5.16
C TYR A 213 -18.43 7.29 -5.35
N LYS A 214 -18.37 6.06 -5.87
CA LYS A 214 -19.37 5.02 -5.72
C LYS A 214 -18.71 3.80 -5.11
N SER A 215 -19.40 3.13 -4.19
CA SER A 215 -18.95 1.82 -3.73
C SER A 215 -20.09 0.99 -3.18
N THR A 216 -20.03 -0.32 -3.40
CA THR A 216 -20.95 -1.29 -2.77
C THR A 216 -20.58 -1.58 -1.31
N HIS A 217 -19.41 -1.12 -0.85
CA HIS A 217 -18.90 -1.32 0.51
C HIS A 217 -18.48 0.01 1.15
N PRO A 218 -18.32 0.06 2.49
CA PRO A 218 -17.58 1.14 3.11
C PRO A 218 -16.18 1.23 2.51
N MET A 219 -15.72 2.45 2.26
CA MET A 219 -14.39 2.67 1.72
C MET A 219 -13.55 3.53 2.65
N ARG A 220 -12.23 3.49 2.47
CA ARG A 220 -11.26 4.30 3.18
C ARG A 220 -10.40 5.03 2.17
N VAL A 221 -10.24 6.34 2.34
CA VAL A 221 -9.14 7.07 1.69
C VAL A 221 -7.94 7.03 2.62
N ALA A 222 -6.82 6.54 2.12
CA ALA A 222 -5.58 6.37 2.85
C ALA A 222 -4.47 7.18 2.16
N VAL A 223 -3.67 7.86 2.97
CA VAL A 223 -2.54 8.70 2.55
C VAL A 223 -1.30 8.11 3.18
N ALA A 224 -0.48 7.48 2.33
CA ALA A 224 0.77 6.90 2.80
C ALA A 224 1.82 8.01 2.90
N THR A 225 2.55 7.99 4.01
CA THR A 225 3.74 8.80 4.24
C THR A 225 4.96 7.90 4.38
N THR A 226 6.16 8.47 4.29
CA THR A 226 7.41 7.72 4.55
C THR A 226 7.38 7.00 5.90
N ALA A 227 6.79 7.61 6.94
CA ALA A 227 6.67 7.01 8.27
C ALA A 227 5.77 5.77 8.33
N THR A 228 4.86 5.59 7.37
CA THR A 228 3.91 4.46 7.31
C THR A 228 4.21 3.45 6.20
N THR A 229 5.26 3.70 5.41
CA THR A 229 5.64 2.87 4.26
C THR A 229 6.99 2.21 4.55
N ALA A 230 7.09 0.91 4.30
CA ALA A 230 8.33 0.17 4.49
C ALA A 230 9.45 0.64 3.54
N ALA A 231 10.70 0.33 3.90
CA ALA A 231 11.83 0.47 3.01
C ALA A 231 11.62 -0.35 1.71
N PRO A 232 12.17 0.09 0.56
CA PRO A 232 13.08 1.22 0.39
C PRO A 232 12.38 2.58 0.19
N ARG A 233 11.04 2.63 0.14
CA ARG A 233 10.28 3.85 -0.19
C ARG A 233 10.00 4.74 1.02
N GLY A 234 9.96 4.17 2.21
CA GLY A 234 9.79 4.89 3.45
C GLY A 234 10.74 4.42 4.54
N SER A 235 10.39 4.76 5.77
CA SER A 235 11.18 4.54 6.98
C SER A 235 10.45 3.69 8.03
N CYS A 236 9.28 3.14 7.69
CA CYS A 236 8.59 2.23 8.58
C CYS A 236 9.36 0.91 8.72
N VAL A 237 9.42 0.40 9.94
CA VAL A 237 10.13 -0.84 10.30
C VAL A 237 9.18 -1.95 10.76
N GLU A 238 8.11 -1.60 11.47
CA GLU A 238 7.12 -2.53 12.00
C GLU A 238 5.72 -2.00 11.74
N GLU A 239 4.75 -2.90 11.53
CA GLU A 239 3.34 -2.56 11.34
C GLU A 239 3.12 -1.53 10.23
N CYS A 240 3.88 -1.68 9.15
CA CYS A 240 3.77 -0.85 7.97
C CYS A 240 2.41 -1.04 7.29
N ASP A 241 2.06 -0.10 6.41
CA ASP A 241 0.78 -0.04 5.71
C ASP A 241 -0.43 0.36 6.57
N ASN A 242 -0.21 0.69 7.84
CA ASN A 242 -1.13 1.49 8.63
C ASN A 242 -1.06 2.97 8.24
N HIS A 243 -1.43 3.28 7.00
CA HIS A 243 -1.39 4.65 6.46
C HIS A 243 -2.38 5.58 7.18
N HIS A 244 -2.23 6.89 7.05
CA HIS A 244 -3.18 7.85 7.62
C HIS A 244 -4.45 7.90 6.77
N GLY A 245 -5.63 7.70 7.35
CA GLY A 245 -6.83 7.63 6.53
C GLY A 245 -8.12 8.07 7.21
N LYS A 246 -9.16 8.20 6.40
CA LYS A 246 -10.53 8.51 6.84
C LYS A 246 -11.50 7.56 6.15
N LYS A 247 -12.44 7.00 6.91
CA LYS A 247 -13.44 6.04 6.41
C LYS A 247 -14.72 6.76 5.97
N ALA A 248 -15.21 6.42 4.78
CA ALA A 248 -16.59 6.62 4.38
C ALA A 248 -17.38 5.39 4.81
N THR A 249 -17.99 5.45 6.00
CA THR A 249 -18.61 4.29 6.66
C THR A 249 -19.86 3.77 5.97
N THR A 250 -20.41 4.52 5.02
CA THR A 250 -21.63 4.18 4.31
C THR A 250 -21.30 3.94 2.83
N PRO A 251 -21.66 2.77 2.27
CA PRO A 251 -21.62 2.53 0.83
C PRO A 251 -22.41 3.60 0.06
N ALA A 252 -22.00 3.87 -1.16
CA ALA A 252 -22.64 4.85 -2.03
C ALA A 252 -22.98 4.21 -3.37
N ALA A 253 -24.27 3.94 -3.60
CA ALA A 253 -24.75 3.40 -4.87
C ALA A 253 -24.69 4.45 -6.00
N GLU A 254 -24.80 5.73 -5.63
CA GLU A 254 -24.73 6.89 -6.52
C GLU A 254 -23.50 7.72 -6.22
N TRP A 255 -23.03 8.48 -7.23
CA TRP A 255 -21.89 9.37 -7.08
C TRP A 255 -22.09 10.33 -5.90
N THR A 256 -21.28 10.16 -4.88
CA THR A 256 -21.34 10.92 -3.63
C THR A 256 -20.02 11.64 -3.43
N GLN A 257 -20.06 12.94 -3.14
CA GLN A 257 -18.86 13.67 -2.80
C GLN A 257 -18.38 13.28 -1.40
N PHE A 258 -17.10 12.97 -1.28
CA PHE A 258 -16.42 12.74 -0.01
C PHE A 258 -15.27 13.73 0.14
N SER A 259 -15.01 14.14 1.38
CA SER A 259 -13.86 14.99 1.70
C SER A 259 -13.20 14.53 2.99
N ALA A 260 -11.87 14.56 2.98
CA ALA A 260 -11.02 14.25 4.13
C ALA A 260 -10.03 15.39 4.35
N LYS A 261 -10.15 16.08 5.49
CA LYS A 261 -9.12 17.03 5.92
C LYS A 261 -7.92 16.26 6.45
N TRP A 262 -6.73 16.82 6.29
CA TRP A 262 -5.50 16.26 6.85
C TRP A 262 -5.57 16.07 8.36
N THR A 263 -6.30 16.95 9.07
CA THR A 263 -6.51 16.86 10.52
C THR A 263 -7.50 15.77 10.94
N GLU A 264 -8.21 15.17 10.00
CA GLU A 264 -9.18 14.10 10.25
C GLU A 264 -8.60 12.72 9.97
N LEU A 265 -7.38 12.63 9.43
CA LEU A 265 -6.75 11.37 9.11
C LEU A 265 -6.23 10.69 10.38
N THR A 266 -6.57 9.42 10.54
CA THR A 266 -6.14 8.59 11.67
C THR A 266 -5.43 7.33 11.20
N GLN A 267 -4.61 6.78 12.10
CA GLN A 267 -4.06 5.44 12.03
C GLN A 267 -4.84 4.55 13.02
N ASP A 268 -5.07 3.30 12.67
CA ASP A 268 -6.05 2.45 13.36
C ASP A 268 -5.42 1.45 14.34
N PHE A 269 -4.13 1.12 14.16
CA PHE A 269 -3.43 0.13 14.98
C PHE A 269 -1.94 0.46 15.16
N GLY A 270 -1.23 -0.35 15.92
CA GLY A 270 0.23 -0.29 16.00
C GLY A 270 0.85 1.00 16.55
N THR A 271 2.13 1.21 16.24
CA THR A 271 2.84 2.45 16.60
C THR A 271 2.39 3.61 15.70
N LEU A 272 1.62 4.53 16.28
CA LEU A 272 1.10 5.69 15.57
C LEU A 272 2.21 6.73 15.33
N SER A 273 2.27 7.22 14.09
CA SER A 273 3.14 8.31 13.67
C SER A 273 2.32 9.60 13.49
N PRO A 274 2.91 10.80 13.61
CA PRO A 274 2.25 12.03 13.19
C PRO A 274 2.14 12.12 11.66
N PHE A 275 1.05 12.69 11.15
CA PHE A 275 0.92 12.97 9.72
C PHE A 275 1.83 14.13 9.29
N ASP A 276 2.87 13.83 8.52
CA ASP A 276 3.77 14.82 7.93
C ASP A 276 3.36 15.12 6.47
N LYS A 277 2.84 16.33 6.24
CA LYS A 277 2.39 16.79 4.92
C LYS A 277 3.53 16.88 3.90
N THR A 278 4.78 16.99 4.34
CA THR A 278 5.93 17.11 3.44
C THR A 278 6.45 15.75 2.94
N GLN A 279 5.91 14.65 3.48
CA GLN A 279 6.42 13.29 3.29
C GLN A 279 5.37 12.35 2.67
N VAL A 280 4.39 12.87 1.93
CA VAL A 280 3.35 12.04 1.30
C VAL A 280 3.91 11.32 0.07
N LEU A 281 3.60 10.04 -0.07
CA LEU A 281 4.05 9.20 -1.18
C LEU A 281 2.91 8.88 -2.16
N GLN A 282 1.76 8.45 -1.62
CA GLN A 282 0.66 7.90 -2.41
C GLN A 282 -0.69 8.15 -1.73
N ILE A 283 -1.74 8.14 -2.55
CA ILE A 283 -3.13 8.18 -2.13
C ILE A 283 -3.80 6.90 -2.61
N GLN A 284 -4.53 6.24 -1.71
CA GLN A 284 -5.21 4.99 -1.96
C GLN A 284 -6.67 5.06 -1.54
N PHE A 285 -7.51 4.34 -2.27
CA PHE A 285 -8.94 4.18 -2.02
C PHE A 285 -9.18 2.68 -1.82
N GLN A 286 -9.56 2.31 -0.61
CA GLN A 286 -9.54 0.93 -0.13
C GLN A 286 -10.94 0.49 0.27
N ILE A 287 -11.30 -0.73 -0.11
CA ILE A 287 -12.33 -1.50 0.58
C ILE A 287 -11.60 -2.47 1.51
N GLU A 288 -11.95 -2.43 2.79
CA GLU A 288 -11.37 -3.29 3.81
C GLU A 288 -12.42 -4.28 4.31
N GLY A 289 -11.99 -5.49 4.61
CA GLY A 289 -12.76 -6.45 5.38
C GLY A 289 -12.97 -5.98 6.82
N VAL A 290 -13.73 -6.76 7.58
CA VAL A 290 -14.05 -6.40 8.97
C VAL A 290 -12.98 -6.94 9.90
N TRP A 291 -12.38 -6.07 10.72
CA TRP A 291 -11.47 -6.54 11.76
C TRP A 291 -12.20 -7.41 12.79
N ASN A 292 -11.78 -8.67 12.89
CA ASN A 292 -12.27 -9.61 13.87
C ASN A 292 -11.35 -9.59 15.09
N ALA A 293 -11.69 -8.75 16.06
CA ALA A 293 -10.90 -8.60 17.30
C ALA A 293 -10.76 -9.90 18.10
N THR A 294 -11.68 -10.86 17.93
CA THR A 294 -11.61 -12.15 18.64
C THR A 294 -10.56 -13.06 18.01
N ALA A 295 -10.51 -13.09 16.68
CA ALA A 295 -9.60 -13.93 15.94
C ALA A 295 -8.24 -13.25 15.67
N GLY A 296 -8.14 -11.94 15.89
CA GLY A 296 -6.93 -11.17 15.59
C GLY A 296 -6.62 -11.14 14.09
N VAL A 297 -7.64 -11.21 13.24
CA VAL A 297 -7.52 -11.21 11.77
C VAL A 297 -8.59 -10.31 11.15
N THR A 298 -8.34 -9.85 9.93
CA THR A 298 -9.36 -9.19 9.11
C THR A 298 -10.17 -10.26 8.37
N ASP A 299 -11.47 -10.33 8.65
CA ASP A 299 -12.38 -11.20 7.93
C ASP A 299 -12.46 -10.76 6.46
N PRO A 300 -12.53 -11.69 5.49
CA PRO A 300 -12.64 -11.34 4.08
C PRO A 300 -13.85 -10.46 3.77
N ILE A 301 -13.73 -9.65 2.72
CA ILE A 301 -14.85 -8.91 2.14
C ILE A 301 -15.90 -9.91 1.67
N VAL A 302 -17.14 -9.73 2.12
CA VAL A 302 -18.25 -10.65 1.82
C VAL A 302 -19.00 -10.16 0.60
N GLY A 303 -18.99 -10.97 -0.47
CA GLY A 303 -19.68 -10.69 -1.72
C GLY A 303 -18.82 -9.97 -2.75
N ASP A 304 -19.48 -9.48 -3.79
CA ASP A 304 -18.85 -8.75 -4.89
C ASP A 304 -18.70 -7.27 -4.52
N TYR A 305 -17.59 -6.66 -4.92
CA TYR A 305 -17.35 -5.23 -4.75
C TYR A 305 -17.26 -4.46 -6.07
N GLU A 306 -17.72 -3.21 -6.00
CA GLU A 306 -17.43 -2.15 -6.94
C GLU A 306 -16.87 -0.98 -6.13
N LEU A 307 -15.81 -0.36 -6.66
CA LEU A 307 -15.30 0.92 -6.19
C LEU A 307 -15.01 1.78 -7.42
N ALA A 308 -15.52 3.00 -7.41
CA ALA A 308 -15.25 4.00 -8.43
C ALA A 308 -14.95 5.32 -7.74
N VAL A 309 -13.94 6.04 -8.25
CA VAL A 309 -13.55 7.37 -7.78
C VAL A 309 -13.32 8.30 -8.97
N ASP A 310 -13.64 9.57 -8.76
CA ASP A 310 -13.57 10.58 -9.80
C ASP A 310 -13.41 11.99 -9.23
N GLU A 311 -13.07 12.97 -10.07
CA GLU A 311 -13.02 14.41 -9.75
C GLU A 311 -12.14 14.72 -8.52
N ILE A 312 -10.95 14.12 -8.50
CA ILE A 312 -10.06 14.12 -7.34
C ILE A 312 -9.28 15.44 -7.28
N THR A 313 -9.53 16.18 -6.19
CA THR A 313 -9.04 17.55 -6.02
C THR A 313 -8.49 17.74 -4.61
N PHE A 314 -7.33 18.38 -4.49
CA PHE A 314 -6.86 18.91 -3.21
C PHE A 314 -7.71 20.11 -2.78
N THR A 315 -7.97 20.23 -1.48
CA THR A 315 -8.73 21.34 -0.92
C THR A 315 -7.80 22.37 -0.28
N THR A 316 -8.17 23.64 -0.36
CA THR A 316 -7.51 24.77 0.31
C THR A 316 -8.49 25.43 1.29
N ASN A 317 -7.96 26.22 2.24
CA ASN A 317 -8.77 26.95 3.23
C ASN A 317 -9.58 28.08 2.61
#